data_AF-A0A953M9F3-F1
#
_entry.id   AF-A0A953M9F3-F1
#
_cell.length_a   1.000
_cell.length_b   1.000
_cell.length_c   1.000
_cell.angle_alpha   90.00
_cell.angle_beta   90.00
_cell.angle_gamma   90.00
#
_symmetry.space_group_name_H-M   'P 1'
#
loop_
_entity.id
_entity.type
_entity.pdbx_description
1 polymer ?
#
loop_
_entity_poly.entity_id
_entity_poly.type
_entity_poly.pdbx_seq_one_letter_code
_entity_poly.pdbx_strand_id
1 'polypeptide(L)'
;MYIASGLIIVIGLGLLLVLFGGDTGGQLAGITSAWGIWGSILSGLIAGNVIAYATEYYTSYEHPPTRRIAEQALTGPATVIIAGIAEGMKSTWASLLTVVVAIIAAFSFAGGGENFLMGLYGVGIAAVGMLSTLGITLATDAYGPIADNAGGNAEMTGQPPHVRERTDMLDSLGNTTAAMGKGFAIGSAALTALALFAAYIQIVQTQITSQSRAYIDNGSYTLEGDDLFAVYEGYGKFAVVDDSGEESVTDGGMALRVEGGHGVSNVDHLVQAGDIIANVTRVGDDQYEFVVNNEHDGHVDPVTIVAASSMKGSVSDVLAFYDVTIANPRLLGGIFVGVMLAFLFCALTMNAVGRAAYAMIDECRRQFGKIREALRRDGMSEEDVSNPDNWPMEGVDLDGTHYPDYANCVAISTAGAQKEMVVPAVLAIVIPIAVGLLLGVPGVMGLLAGGLTSGFAVAVFMANAGGAWDNAKKLLESYGKISADDFLDNEAVRAKVPEAVRQTISAKAHDYRNAGWGEDIVYGKGSDDHKATVVGDTVGDPFKDTSGPSLNILIKLISIVSVVFAGLIVKFGPVLSSMIGL
;
A
#
# COMPACT_ATOMS: atom_id res chain seq x y z
N MET A 1 5.63 22.72 5.05
CA MET A 1 5.13 21.57 5.84
C MET A 1 5.05 21.89 7.33
N TYR A 2 6.16 22.17 8.01
CA TYR A 2 6.20 22.40 9.47
C TYR A 2 5.22 23.47 10.01
N ILE A 3 5.05 24.59 9.31
CA ILE A 3 4.09 25.64 9.71
C ILE A 3 2.65 25.12 9.66
N ALA A 4 2.28 24.43 8.57
CA ALA A 4 0.94 23.85 8.44
C ALA A 4 0.71 22.78 9.50
N SER A 5 1.71 21.95 9.77
CA SER A 5 1.66 20.98 10.87
C SER A 5 1.43 21.66 12.23
N GLY A 6 2.15 22.74 12.52
CA GLY A 6 1.96 23.52 13.74
C GLY A 6 0.55 24.12 13.84
N LEU A 7 0.01 24.65 12.74
CA LEU A 7 -1.35 25.17 12.69
C LEU A 7 -2.39 24.07 12.94
N ILE A 8 -2.22 22.89 12.34
CA ILE A 8 -3.13 21.75 12.53
C ILE A 8 -3.13 21.28 13.99
N ILE A 9 -1.97 21.26 14.63
CA ILE A 9 -1.85 20.91 16.05
C ILE A 9 -2.65 21.89 16.92
N VAL A 10 -2.49 23.19 16.69
CA VAL A 10 -3.14 24.24 17.50
C VAL A 10 -4.65 24.32 17.22
N ILE A 11 -5.04 24.36 15.94
CA ILE A 11 -6.46 24.43 15.53
C ILE A 11 -7.17 23.14 15.92
N GLY A 12 -6.53 21.98 15.74
CA GLY A 12 -7.07 20.68 16.13
C GLY A 12 -7.35 20.63 17.64
N LEU A 13 -6.42 21.09 18.48
CA LEU A 13 -6.65 21.18 19.92
C LEU A 13 -7.81 22.13 20.23
N GLY A 14 -7.81 23.33 19.64
CA GLY A 14 -8.86 24.33 19.86
C GLY A 14 -10.25 23.81 19.49
N LEU A 15 -10.40 23.16 18.34
CA LEU A 15 -11.65 22.55 17.90
C LEU A 15 -12.09 21.42 18.83
N LEU A 16 -11.17 20.53 19.23
CA LEU A 16 -11.48 19.45 20.17
C LEU A 16 -11.91 19.99 21.53
N LEU A 17 -11.28 21.05 22.03
CA LEU A 17 -11.68 21.70 23.28
C LEU A 17 -13.06 22.41 23.15
N VAL A 18 -13.40 22.97 22.00
CA VAL A 18 -14.72 23.55 21.75
C VAL A 18 -15.80 22.46 21.68
N LEU A 19 -15.51 21.35 20.99
CA LEU A 19 -16.47 20.26 20.78
C LEU A 19 -16.68 19.41 22.03
N PHE A 20 -15.61 19.16 22.81
CA PHE A 20 -15.61 18.21 23.94
C PHE A 20 -15.36 18.87 25.30
N GLY A 21 -15.16 20.20 25.37
CA GLY A 21 -14.85 20.91 26.62
C GLY A 21 -16.02 21.65 27.29
N GLY A 22 -17.21 21.68 26.69
CA GLY A 22 -18.43 22.27 27.29
C GLY A 22 -19.26 21.27 28.12
N ASP A 23 -20.43 21.68 28.63
CA ASP A 23 -21.35 20.81 29.43
C ASP A 23 -21.81 19.55 28.67
N THR A 24 -21.96 19.63 27.35
CA THR A 24 -22.18 18.47 26.45
C THR A 24 -20.99 17.53 26.39
N GLY A 25 -19.79 18.06 26.67
CA GLY A 25 -18.56 17.29 26.84
C GLY A 25 -18.57 16.45 28.11
N GLY A 26 -19.33 16.78 29.15
CA GLY A 26 -19.42 15.98 30.38
C GLY A 26 -20.00 14.56 30.18
N GLN A 27 -20.94 14.41 29.23
CA GLN A 27 -21.50 13.09 28.87
C GLN A 27 -20.61 12.31 27.88
N LEU A 28 -19.85 12.98 27.01
CA LEU A 28 -18.87 12.35 26.11
C LEU A 28 -17.48 12.17 26.73
N ALA A 29 -17.14 12.90 27.79
CA ALA A 29 -15.86 12.84 28.50
C ALA A 29 -15.68 11.51 29.23
N GLY A 30 -16.77 10.78 29.50
CA GLY A 30 -16.73 9.39 29.96
C GLY A 30 -16.37 8.39 28.86
N ILE A 31 -16.39 8.78 27.58
CA ILE A 31 -16.17 7.90 26.42
C ILE A 31 -14.87 8.27 25.67
N THR A 32 -14.55 9.56 25.55
CA THR A 32 -13.34 10.03 24.83
C THR A 32 -12.75 11.29 25.46
N SER A 33 -11.44 11.31 25.73
CA SER A 33 -10.72 12.53 26.14
C SER A 33 -10.30 13.34 24.92
N ALA A 34 -10.64 14.64 24.87
CA ALA A 34 -10.18 15.57 23.85
C ALA A 34 -8.65 15.54 23.67
N TRP A 35 -7.93 15.38 24.78
CA TRP A 35 -6.48 15.23 24.82
C TRP A 35 -6.00 13.92 24.19
N GLY A 36 -6.76 12.83 24.36
CA GLY A 36 -6.46 11.53 23.78
C GLY A 36 -6.60 11.50 22.26
N ILE A 37 -7.70 12.07 21.75
CA ILE A 37 -7.91 12.22 20.30
C ILE A 37 -6.85 13.15 19.70
N TRP A 38 -6.55 14.26 20.37
CA TRP A 38 -5.49 15.17 19.95
C TRP A 38 -4.11 14.51 19.90
N GLY A 39 -3.77 13.71 20.93
CA GLY A 39 -2.53 12.91 20.96
C GLY A 39 -2.46 11.91 19.80
N SER A 40 -3.59 11.32 19.41
CA SER A 40 -3.68 10.44 18.24
C SER A 40 -3.39 11.18 16.93
N ILE A 41 -3.98 12.38 16.72
CA ILE A 41 -3.68 13.24 15.56
C ILE A 41 -2.19 13.57 15.51
N LEU A 42 -1.62 13.98 16.65
CA LEU A 42 -0.21 14.35 16.76
C LEU A 42 0.71 13.18 16.41
N SER A 43 0.40 11.97 16.88
CA SER A 43 1.19 10.77 16.58
C SER A 43 1.27 10.48 15.07
N GLY A 44 0.14 10.59 14.36
CA GLY A 44 0.08 10.41 12.91
C GLY A 44 0.83 11.49 12.14
N LEU A 45 0.74 12.74 12.59
CA LEU A 45 1.44 13.87 11.99
C LEU A 45 2.96 13.74 12.14
N ILE A 46 3.43 13.39 13.34
CA ILE A 46 4.86 13.12 13.60
C ILE A 46 5.34 11.94 12.75
N ALA A 47 4.56 10.87 12.69
CA ALA A 47 4.88 9.70 11.87
C ALA A 47 5.06 10.06 10.39
N GLY A 48 4.16 10.88 9.84
CA GLY A 48 4.28 11.38 8.46
C GLY A 48 5.59 12.14 8.21
N ASN A 49 5.95 13.07 9.12
CA ASN A 49 7.20 13.82 9.02
C ASN A 49 8.45 12.91 9.08
N VAL A 50 8.45 11.92 9.98
CA VAL A 50 9.58 10.99 10.14
C VAL A 50 9.73 10.10 8.90
N ILE A 51 8.62 9.59 8.35
CA ILE A 51 8.64 8.80 7.11
C ILE A 51 9.18 9.64 5.93
N ALA A 52 8.75 10.89 5.82
CA ALA A 52 9.22 11.79 4.77
C ALA A 52 10.72 12.03 4.85
N TYR A 53 11.21 12.39 6.05
CA TYR A 53 12.64 12.61 6.28
C TYR A 53 13.48 11.35 6.03
N ALA A 54 13.01 10.19 6.49
CA ALA A 54 13.67 8.92 6.21
C ALA A 54 13.70 8.64 4.70
N THR A 55 12.61 8.91 3.98
CA THR A 55 12.54 8.73 2.53
C THR A 55 13.55 9.64 1.82
N GLU A 56 13.57 10.93 2.16
CA GLU A 56 14.54 11.89 1.64
C GLU A 56 15.99 11.42 1.86
N TYR A 57 16.31 10.93 3.07
CA TYR A 57 17.63 10.41 3.40
C TYR A 57 18.09 9.27 2.49
N TYR A 58 17.18 8.38 2.09
CA TYR A 58 17.50 7.22 1.25
C TYR A 58 17.41 7.50 -0.25
N THR A 59 16.68 8.54 -0.68
CA THR A 59 16.50 8.83 -2.11
C THR A 59 17.33 10.01 -2.61
N SER A 60 17.56 11.06 -1.82
CA SER A 60 18.31 12.24 -2.28
C SER A 60 19.80 11.95 -2.47
N TYR A 61 20.38 12.45 -3.57
CA TYR A 61 21.82 12.36 -3.83
C TYR A 61 22.68 13.23 -2.91
N GLU A 62 22.09 14.10 -2.09
CA GLU A 62 22.82 14.85 -1.07
C GLU A 62 23.27 13.95 0.09
N HIS A 63 22.65 12.77 0.22
CA HIS A 63 22.90 11.85 1.30
C HIS A 63 23.78 10.65 0.89
N PRO A 64 24.47 10.02 1.86
CA PRO A 64 25.36 8.88 1.57
C PRO A 64 24.71 7.66 0.88
N PRO A 65 23.44 7.26 1.14
CA PRO A 65 22.83 6.11 0.46
C PRO A 65 22.85 6.20 -1.07
N THR A 66 22.30 7.27 -1.63
CA THR A 66 22.23 7.47 -3.07
C THR A 66 23.61 7.71 -3.70
N ARG A 67 24.51 8.43 -3.02
CA ARG A 67 25.90 8.59 -3.48
C ARG A 67 26.63 7.26 -3.61
N ARG A 68 26.45 6.37 -2.64
CA ARG A 68 27.04 5.02 -2.70
C ARG A 68 26.54 4.23 -3.91
N ILE A 69 25.28 4.37 -4.31
CA ILE A 69 24.74 3.73 -5.53
C ILE A 69 25.45 4.29 -6.77
N ALA A 70 25.59 5.61 -6.87
CA ALA A 70 26.30 6.26 -7.96
C ALA A 70 27.78 5.84 -8.05
N GLU A 71 28.46 5.67 -6.90
CA GLU A 71 29.85 5.19 -6.85
C GLU A 71 30.01 3.75 -7.34
N GLN A 72 28.99 2.89 -7.17
CA GLN A 72 29.01 1.53 -7.69
C GLN A 72 28.99 1.46 -9.22
N ALA A 73 28.59 2.55 -9.90
CA ALA A 73 28.57 2.62 -11.36
C ALA A 73 29.93 2.32 -12.02
N LEU A 74 31.03 2.59 -11.30
CA LEU A 74 32.40 2.25 -11.71
C LEU A 74 32.61 0.78 -12.05
N THR A 75 31.76 -0.10 -11.51
CA THR A 75 31.84 -1.55 -11.70
C THR A 75 30.74 -2.09 -12.61
N GLY A 76 29.96 -1.19 -13.22
CA GLY A 76 28.94 -1.49 -14.22
C GLY A 76 27.51 -1.62 -13.68
N PRO A 77 26.54 -1.98 -14.55
CA PRO A 77 25.11 -1.97 -14.20
C PRO A 77 24.72 -2.96 -13.10
N ALA A 78 25.39 -4.11 -13.03
CA ALA A 78 25.02 -5.18 -12.09
C ALA A 78 25.15 -4.74 -10.62
N THR A 79 26.24 -4.07 -10.28
CA THR A 79 26.49 -3.56 -8.92
C THR A 79 25.61 -2.37 -8.59
N VAL A 80 25.27 -1.52 -9.56
CA VAL A 80 24.26 -0.45 -9.40
C VAL A 80 22.90 -1.04 -9.02
N ILE A 81 22.46 -2.10 -9.71
CA ILE A 81 21.20 -2.80 -9.39
C ILE A 81 21.28 -3.44 -7.99
N ILE A 82 22.37 -4.15 -7.68
CA ILE A 82 22.53 -4.76 -6.34
C ILE A 82 22.47 -3.69 -5.24
N ALA A 83 23.15 -2.55 -5.44
CA ALA A 83 23.20 -1.46 -4.48
C ALA A 83 21.82 -0.81 -4.26
N GLY A 84 21.08 -0.51 -5.33
CA GLY A 84 19.75 0.08 -5.20
C GLY A 84 18.73 -0.87 -4.56
N ILE A 85 18.77 -2.16 -4.87
CA ILE A 85 17.95 -3.16 -4.16
C ILE A 85 18.30 -3.17 -2.67
N ALA A 86 19.59 -3.20 -2.34
CA ALA A 86 20.07 -3.26 -0.95
C ALA A 86 19.70 -2.00 -0.16
N GLU A 87 19.91 -0.80 -0.70
CA GLU A 87 19.53 0.45 -0.03
C GLU A 87 18.01 0.62 0.07
N GLY A 88 17.26 0.20 -0.96
CA GLY A 88 15.80 0.13 -0.89
C GLY A 88 15.32 -0.78 0.24
N MET A 89 15.87 -1.99 0.37
CA MET A 89 15.51 -2.92 1.45
C MET A 89 15.83 -2.32 2.82
N LYS A 90 17.01 -1.70 2.97
CA LYS A 90 17.39 -0.99 4.19
C LYS A 90 16.42 0.15 4.51
N SER A 91 15.94 0.89 3.53
CA SER A 91 15.08 2.05 3.79
C SER A 91 13.77 1.71 4.53
N THR A 92 13.32 0.45 4.49
CA THR A 92 12.03 0.03 5.04
C THR A 92 11.95 0.07 6.57
N TRP A 93 13.06 -0.10 7.29
CA TRP A 93 13.03 -0.22 8.77
C TRP A 93 12.49 1.05 9.42
N ALA A 94 12.86 2.23 8.90
CA ALA A 94 12.47 3.51 9.48
C ALA A 94 10.96 3.73 9.37
N SER A 95 10.39 3.45 8.20
CA SER A 95 8.94 3.55 7.98
C SER A 95 8.16 2.52 8.79
N LEU A 96 8.62 1.26 8.84
CA LEU A 96 7.99 0.19 9.63
C LEU A 96 7.98 0.52 11.12
N LEU A 97 9.13 0.88 11.69
CA LEU A 97 9.24 1.22 13.10
C LEU A 97 8.39 2.45 13.45
N THR A 98 8.38 3.45 12.58
CA THR A 98 7.58 4.67 12.77
C THR A 98 6.08 4.34 12.82
N VAL A 99 5.60 3.49 11.91
CA VAL A 99 4.19 3.05 11.90
C VAL A 99 3.86 2.27 13.17
N VAL A 100 4.74 1.36 13.62
CA VAL A 100 4.53 0.60 14.87
C VAL A 100 4.40 1.55 16.08
N VAL A 101 5.32 2.51 16.20
CA VAL A 101 5.28 3.51 17.28
C VAL A 101 4.01 4.36 17.19
N ALA A 102 3.63 4.80 15.98
CA ALA A 102 2.43 5.59 15.76
C ALA A 102 1.15 4.83 16.13
N ILE A 103 1.05 3.54 15.77
CA ILE A 103 -0.09 2.69 16.13
C ILE A 103 -0.19 2.58 17.65
N ILE A 104 0.89 2.20 18.33
CA ILE A 104 0.89 2.02 19.79
C ILE A 104 0.56 3.33 20.50
N ALA A 105 1.15 4.45 20.06
CA ALA A 105 0.91 5.76 20.63
C ALA A 105 -0.54 6.21 20.43
N ALA A 106 -1.06 6.16 19.20
CA ALA A 106 -2.45 6.54 18.89
C ALA A 106 -3.46 5.66 19.64
N PHE A 107 -3.23 4.34 19.64
CA PHE A 107 -4.07 3.39 20.35
C PHE A 107 -4.10 3.69 21.85
N SER A 108 -2.94 3.97 22.46
CA SER A 108 -2.84 4.28 23.89
C SER A 108 -3.47 5.64 24.22
N PHE A 109 -3.21 6.69 23.44
CA PHE A 109 -3.76 8.01 23.68
C PHE A 109 -5.29 8.04 23.62
N ALA A 110 -5.88 7.26 22.71
CA ALA A 110 -7.34 7.16 22.61
C ALA A 110 -8.00 6.30 23.71
N GLY A 111 -7.23 5.76 24.67
CA GLY A 111 -7.78 4.94 25.76
C GLY A 111 -7.90 3.45 25.41
N GLY A 112 -7.14 2.97 24.42
CA GLY A 112 -7.19 1.59 23.93
C GLY A 112 -6.90 0.51 24.98
N GLY A 113 -6.23 0.85 26.09
CA GLY A 113 -6.00 -0.06 27.21
C GLY A 113 -7.27 -0.38 28.02
N GLU A 114 -8.26 0.52 28.00
CA GLU A 114 -9.55 0.32 28.67
C GLU A 114 -10.62 -0.15 27.66
N ASN A 115 -10.63 0.46 26.47
CA ASN A 115 -11.57 0.10 25.40
C ASN A 115 -10.83 -0.10 24.08
N PHE A 116 -10.76 -1.35 23.64
CA PHE A 116 -10.08 -1.74 22.41
C PHE A 116 -10.58 -1.00 21.16
N LEU A 117 -11.90 -0.79 21.04
CA LEU A 117 -12.50 -0.06 19.91
C LEU A 117 -12.08 1.40 19.89
N MET A 118 -12.01 2.04 21.07
CA MET A 118 -11.52 3.40 21.17
C MET A 118 -10.05 3.52 20.77
N GLY A 119 -9.24 2.50 21.10
CA GLY A 119 -7.87 2.41 20.61
C GLY A 119 -7.78 2.33 19.09
N LEU A 120 -8.59 1.48 18.45
CA LEU A 120 -8.63 1.39 16.97
C LEU A 120 -9.14 2.68 16.32
N TYR A 121 -10.12 3.35 16.95
CA TYR A 121 -10.56 4.68 16.52
C TYR A 121 -9.42 5.69 16.58
N GLY A 122 -8.61 5.69 17.65
CA GLY A 122 -7.39 6.49 17.77
C GLY A 122 -6.42 6.27 16.61
N VAL A 123 -6.18 5.02 16.22
CA VAL A 123 -5.33 4.70 15.06
C VAL A 123 -5.93 5.24 13.75
N GLY A 124 -7.24 5.13 13.56
CA GLY A 124 -7.93 5.75 12.42
C GLY A 124 -7.76 7.27 12.38
N ILE A 125 -7.88 7.94 13.53
CA ILE A 125 -7.64 9.38 13.66
C ILE A 125 -6.17 9.75 13.40
N ALA A 126 -5.21 8.91 13.80
CA ALA A 126 -3.81 9.12 13.45
C ALA A 126 -3.58 9.06 11.93
N ALA A 127 -4.28 8.19 11.20
CA ALA A 127 -4.23 8.17 9.73
C ALA A 127 -4.72 9.51 9.13
N VAL A 128 -5.81 10.06 9.66
CA VAL A 128 -6.31 11.40 9.28
C VAL A 128 -5.29 12.49 9.64
N GLY A 129 -4.67 12.40 10.82
CA GLY A 129 -3.61 13.31 11.24
C GLY A 129 -2.40 13.31 10.31
N MET A 130 -1.98 12.13 9.82
CA MET A 130 -0.90 12.01 8.82
C MET A 130 -1.27 12.68 7.48
N LEU A 131 -2.53 12.59 7.06
CA LEU A 131 -3.04 13.18 5.82
C LEU A 131 -3.54 14.63 5.97
N SER A 132 -3.48 15.20 7.18
CA SER A 132 -3.98 16.55 7.43
C SER A 132 -3.22 17.64 6.66
N THR A 133 -1.96 17.38 6.27
CA THR A 133 -1.15 18.26 5.42
C THR A 133 -1.21 17.90 3.93
N LEU A 134 -2.15 17.02 3.52
CA LEU A 134 -2.24 16.49 2.15
C LEU A 134 -2.22 17.59 1.09
N GLY A 135 -2.89 18.72 1.30
CA GLY A 135 -2.91 19.81 0.30
C GLY A 135 -1.51 20.33 -0.05
N ILE A 136 -0.60 20.42 0.93
CA ILE A 136 0.78 20.85 0.69
C ILE A 136 1.61 19.70 0.14
N THR A 137 1.47 18.49 0.71
CA THR A 137 2.20 17.31 0.24
C THR A 137 1.90 16.99 -1.22
N LEU A 138 0.63 17.09 -1.62
CA LEU A 138 0.18 16.90 -2.99
C LEU A 138 0.72 18.00 -3.91
N ALA A 139 0.76 19.25 -3.46
CA ALA A 139 1.35 20.34 -4.25
C ALA A 139 2.84 20.13 -4.50
N THR A 140 3.58 19.63 -3.50
CA THR A 140 5.02 19.32 -3.64
C THR A 140 5.29 18.05 -4.47
N ASP A 141 4.37 17.09 -4.45
CA ASP A 141 4.44 15.89 -5.28
C ASP A 141 4.15 16.23 -6.75
N ALA A 142 3.06 16.95 -7.00
CA ALA A 142 2.66 17.42 -8.34
C ALA A 142 3.67 18.38 -8.98
N TYR A 143 4.51 19.05 -8.18
CA TYR A 143 5.59 19.89 -8.66
C TYR A 143 6.62 19.10 -9.50
N GLY A 144 6.93 17.86 -9.14
CA GLY A 144 7.94 17.05 -9.83
C GLY A 144 7.62 16.81 -11.31
N PRO A 145 6.45 16.22 -11.64
CA PRO A 145 6.05 16.02 -13.04
C PRO A 145 5.93 17.32 -13.86
N ILE A 146 5.66 18.47 -13.21
CA ILE A 146 5.65 19.77 -13.89
C ILE A 146 7.08 20.18 -14.26
N ALA A 147 8.04 20.00 -13.36
CA ALA A 147 9.46 20.27 -13.60
C ALA A 147 10.05 19.36 -14.69
N ASP A 148 9.71 18.08 -14.68
CA ASP A 148 10.13 17.10 -15.70
C ASP A 148 9.62 17.51 -17.10
N ASN A 149 8.31 17.79 -17.23
CA ASN A 149 7.75 18.29 -18.49
C ASN A 149 8.37 19.61 -18.96
N ALA A 150 8.70 20.52 -18.02
CA ALA A 150 9.39 21.76 -18.36
C ALA A 150 10.78 21.49 -18.93
N GLY A 151 11.53 20.53 -18.37
CA GLY A 151 12.82 20.10 -18.89
C GLY A 151 12.71 19.46 -20.28
N GLY A 152 11.72 18.57 -20.47
CA GLY A 152 11.44 17.96 -21.78
C GLY A 152 11.13 18.99 -22.86
N ASN A 153 10.27 19.98 -22.55
CA ASN A 153 9.95 21.07 -23.47
C ASN A 153 11.16 21.97 -23.77
N ALA A 154 12.02 22.22 -22.77
CA ALA A 154 13.25 22.99 -22.97
C ALA A 154 14.19 22.28 -23.96
N GLU A 155 14.33 20.96 -23.85
CA GLU A 155 15.13 20.14 -24.76
C GLU A 155 14.53 20.12 -26.18
N MET A 156 13.23 19.81 -26.30
CA MET A 156 12.54 19.70 -27.59
C MET A 156 12.45 21.03 -28.36
N THR A 157 12.52 22.17 -27.67
CA THR A 157 12.50 23.50 -28.31
C THR A 157 13.89 24.13 -28.48
N GLY A 158 14.96 23.40 -28.16
CA GLY A 158 16.34 23.88 -28.34
C GLY A 158 16.68 25.08 -27.47
N GLN A 159 16.14 25.16 -26.25
CA GLN A 159 16.43 26.27 -25.34
C GLN A 159 17.92 26.31 -24.96
N PRO A 160 18.44 27.49 -24.56
CA PRO A 160 19.82 27.61 -24.10
C PRO A 160 20.15 26.61 -22.97
N PRO A 161 21.37 26.06 -22.89
CA PRO A 161 21.74 25.01 -21.92
C PRO A 161 21.42 25.34 -20.46
N HIS A 162 21.57 26.61 -20.05
CA HIS A 162 21.26 27.04 -18.68
C HIS A 162 19.77 26.88 -18.30
N VAL A 163 18.85 26.79 -19.27
CA VAL A 163 17.43 26.49 -19.02
C VAL A 163 17.30 25.02 -18.62
N ARG A 164 17.95 24.11 -19.37
CA ARG A 164 17.95 22.68 -19.08
C ARG A 164 18.63 22.38 -17.74
N GLU A 165 19.76 23.01 -17.46
CA GLU A 165 20.46 22.90 -16.16
C GLU A 165 19.55 23.29 -15.00
N ARG A 166 18.80 24.40 -15.12
CA ARG A 166 17.83 24.81 -14.10
C ARG A 166 16.69 23.80 -13.96
N THR A 167 16.11 23.34 -15.06
CA THR A 167 15.02 22.35 -15.00
C THR A 167 15.48 21.02 -14.42
N ASP A 168 16.71 20.58 -14.70
CA ASP A 168 17.28 19.35 -14.13
C ASP A 168 17.46 19.45 -12.61
N MET A 169 17.80 20.64 -12.08
CA MET A 169 17.81 20.89 -10.64
C MET A 169 16.41 20.86 -10.00
N LEU A 170 15.39 21.34 -10.73
CA LEU A 170 14.00 21.31 -10.26
C LEU A 170 13.44 19.88 -10.30
N ASP A 171 13.79 19.12 -11.33
CA ASP A 171 13.41 17.72 -11.53
C ASP A 171 14.01 16.82 -10.45
N SER A 172 15.30 16.99 -10.10
CA SER A 172 15.90 16.21 -9.02
C SER A 172 15.26 16.46 -7.65
N LEU A 173 14.88 17.71 -7.37
CA LEU A 173 14.08 18.05 -6.20
C LEU A 173 12.71 17.36 -6.27
N GLY A 174 12.08 17.40 -7.45
CA GLY A 174 10.82 16.75 -7.77
C GLY A 174 10.81 15.24 -7.52
N ASN A 175 11.88 14.53 -7.91
CA ASN A 175 12.03 13.09 -7.67
C ASN A 175 12.04 12.76 -6.18
N THR A 176 12.70 13.61 -5.38
CA THR A 176 12.74 13.46 -3.93
C THR A 176 11.39 13.78 -3.29
N THR A 177 10.71 14.84 -3.73
CA THR A 177 9.37 15.18 -3.20
C THR A 177 8.31 14.16 -3.62
N ALA A 178 8.42 13.57 -4.81
CA ALA A 178 7.55 12.48 -5.26
C ALA A 178 7.76 11.21 -4.42
N ALA A 179 9.02 10.86 -4.10
CA ALA A 179 9.31 9.76 -3.19
C ALA A 179 8.71 10.02 -1.79
N MET A 180 8.87 11.23 -1.25
CA MET A 180 8.23 11.61 0.03
C MET A 180 6.69 11.51 -0.04
N GLY A 181 6.07 11.99 -1.12
CA GLY A 181 4.63 11.89 -1.36
C GLY A 181 4.14 10.44 -1.37
N LYS A 182 4.87 9.56 -2.08
CA LYS A 182 4.65 8.10 -2.07
C LYS A 182 4.79 7.53 -0.66
N GLY A 183 5.84 7.90 0.08
CA GLY A 183 6.06 7.49 1.47
C GLY A 183 4.90 7.88 2.40
N PHE A 184 4.38 9.10 2.27
CA PHE A 184 3.17 9.57 2.99
C PHE A 184 1.92 8.75 2.62
N ALA A 185 1.70 8.52 1.33
CA ALA A 185 0.56 7.76 0.84
C ALA A 185 0.60 6.30 1.36
N ILE A 186 1.79 5.68 1.35
CA ILE A 186 2.03 4.32 1.84
C ILE A 186 1.91 4.25 3.37
N GLY A 187 2.50 5.20 4.11
CA GLY A 187 2.40 5.32 5.57
C GLY A 187 0.98 5.44 6.08
N SER A 188 0.20 6.33 5.46
CA SER A 188 -1.20 6.54 5.83
C SER A 188 -2.06 5.31 5.54
N ALA A 189 -1.74 4.57 4.46
CA ALA A 189 -2.42 3.33 4.12
C ALA A 189 -2.33 2.30 5.23
N ALA A 190 -1.17 2.19 5.88
CA ALA A 190 -0.99 1.22 6.95
C ALA A 190 -1.88 1.52 8.17
N LEU A 191 -1.95 2.79 8.56
CA LEU A 191 -2.81 3.24 9.66
C LEU A 191 -4.30 3.10 9.29
N THR A 192 -4.68 3.48 8.07
CA THR A 192 -6.07 3.34 7.58
C THR A 192 -6.50 1.88 7.49
N ALA A 193 -5.61 0.98 7.04
CA ALA A 193 -5.93 -0.44 6.92
C ALA A 193 -6.27 -1.07 8.28
N LEU A 194 -5.59 -0.67 9.37
CA LEU A 194 -5.93 -1.15 10.71
C LEU A 194 -7.31 -0.64 11.18
N ALA A 195 -7.66 0.61 10.85
CA ALA A 195 -9.00 1.12 11.12
C ALA A 195 -10.08 0.38 10.31
N LEU A 196 -9.80 0.06 9.04
CA LEU A 196 -10.70 -0.74 8.21
C LEU A 196 -10.81 -2.20 8.68
N PHE A 197 -9.78 -2.74 9.32
CA PHE A 197 -9.83 -4.04 9.99
C PHE A 197 -10.84 -4.03 11.14
N ALA A 198 -10.85 -2.97 11.96
CA ALA A 198 -11.87 -2.76 13.00
C ALA A 198 -13.28 -2.68 12.40
N ALA A 199 -13.43 -1.88 11.34
CA ALA A 199 -14.68 -1.72 10.63
C ALA A 199 -15.19 -3.04 10.05
N TYR A 200 -14.29 -3.88 9.52
CA TYR A 200 -14.66 -5.21 9.02
C TYR A 200 -15.28 -6.08 10.12
N ILE A 201 -14.67 -6.13 11.31
CA ILE A 201 -15.21 -6.92 12.44
C ILE A 201 -16.58 -6.39 12.88
N GLN A 202 -16.72 -5.06 12.99
CA GLN A 202 -18.00 -4.44 13.35
C GLN A 202 -19.10 -4.70 12.34
N ILE A 203 -18.77 -4.67 11.04
CA ILE A 203 -19.74 -5.00 10.00
C ILE A 203 -20.08 -6.49 10.03
N VAL A 204 -19.11 -7.38 10.24
CA VAL A 204 -19.38 -8.82 10.46
C VAL A 204 -20.37 -9.01 11.61
N GLN A 205 -20.13 -8.36 12.74
CA GLN A 205 -21.00 -8.40 13.92
C GLN A 205 -22.42 -7.87 13.61
N THR A 206 -22.52 -6.71 12.94
CA THR A 206 -23.80 -6.12 12.51
C THR A 206 -24.56 -7.05 11.55
N GLN A 207 -23.85 -7.74 10.67
CA GLN A 207 -24.44 -8.66 9.70
C GLN A 207 -24.97 -9.92 10.36
N ILE A 208 -24.41 -10.37 11.49
CA ILE A 208 -24.99 -11.45 12.29
C ILE A 208 -26.38 -11.03 12.77
N THR A 209 -26.51 -9.89 13.47
CA THR A 209 -27.82 -9.39 13.92
C THR A 209 -28.82 -9.22 12.78
N SER A 210 -28.38 -8.60 11.68
CA SER A 210 -29.26 -8.35 10.53
C SER A 210 -29.76 -9.65 9.89
N GLN A 211 -28.94 -10.70 9.89
CA GLN A 211 -29.31 -12.00 9.33
C GLN A 211 -30.21 -12.77 10.29
N SER A 212 -29.96 -12.72 11.60
CA SER A 212 -30.83 -13.31 12.63
C SER A 212 -32.23 -12.73 12.60
N ARG A 213 -32.38 -11.41 12.46
CA ARG A 213 -33.69 -10.76 12.23
C ARG A 213 -34.41 -11.31 11.00
N ALA A 214 -33.72 -11.33 9.86
CA ALA A 214 -34.29 -11.87 8.63
C ALA A 214 -34.61 -13.37 8.74
N TYR A 215 -33.89 -14.13 9.56
CA TYR A 215 -34.15 -15.54 9.81
C TYR A 215 -35.47 -15.72 10.58
N ILE A 216 -35.68 -14.94 11.64
CA ILE A 216 -36.93 -14.96 12.42
C ILE A 216 -38.12 -14.51 11.58
N ASP A 217 -38.00 -13.38 10.87
CA ASP A 217 -39.07 -12.82 10.04
C ASP A 217 -39.57 -13.79 8.97
N ASN A 218 -38.68 -14.62 8.41
CA ASN A 218 -39.02 -15.59 7.38
C ASN A 218 -39.52 -16.94 7.93
N GLY A 219 -39.18 -17.28 9.18
CA GLY A 219 -39.32 -18.64 9.70
C GLY A 219 -40.57 -18.92 10.54
N SER A 220 -41.43 -17.93 10.78
CA SER A 220 -42.66 -18.08 11.60
C SER A 220 -42.39 -18.78 12.96
N TYR A 221 -41.30 -18.41 13.63
CA TYR A 221 -40.97 -18.96 14.95
C TYR A 221 -41.73 -18.21 16.03
N THR A 222 -42.51 -18.93 16.82
CA THR A 222 -43.23 -18.38 17.99
C THR A 222 -43.17 -19.40 19.11
N LEU A 223 -42.90 -18.96 20.34
CA LEU A 223 -43.00 -19.80 21.52
C LEU A 223 -44.20 -19.32 22.37
N GLU A 224 -45.15 -20.21 22.67
CA GLU A 224 -46.25 -19.87 23.58
C GLU A 224 -45.76 -19.90 25.03
N GLY A 225 -45.76 -18.74 25.70
CA GLY A 225 -45.66 -18.65 27.16
C GLY A 225 -44.30 -18.24 27.74
N ASP A 226 -43.23 -18.15 26.93
CA ASP A 226 -41.99 -17.46 27.33
C ASP A 226 -41.75 -16.24 26.44
N ASP A 227 -41.39 -15.14 27.07
CA ASP A 227 -41.11 -13.86 26.39
C ASP A 227 -39.67 -13.78 25.86
N LEU A 228 -38.79 -14.74 26.18
CA LEU A 228 -37.40 -14.78 25.72
C LEU A 228 -37.04 -16.20 25.26
N PHE A 229 -36.74 -16.36 23.98
CA PHE A 229 -36.31 -17.64 23.41
C PHE A 229 -35.20 -17.44 22.38
N ALA A 230 -34.53 -18.54 21.99
CA ALA A 230 -33.51 -18.52 20.96
C ALA A 230 -33.80 -19.56 19.89
N VAL A 231 -33.52 -19.25 18.63
CA VAL A 231 -33.63 -20.18 17.51
C VAL A 231 -32.23 -20.45 16.97
N TYR A 232 -31.85 -21.72 16.84
CA TYR A 232 -30.54 -22.06 16.31
C TYR A 232 -30.50 -21.87 14.78
N GLU A 233 -29.56 -21.08 14.28
CA GLU A 233 -29.42 -20.78 12.84
C GLU A 233 -28.40 -21.70 12.14
N GLY A 234 -27.65 -22.51 12.90
CA GLY A 234 -26.52 -23.30 12.43
C GLY A 234 -25.17 -22.59 12.59
N TYR A 235 -24.08 -23.37 12.60
CA TYR A 235 -22.70 -22.89 12.69
C TYR A 235 -22.42 -22.03 13.93
N GLY A 236 -23.03 -22.38 15.08
CA GLY A 236 -22.87 -21.67 16.35
C GLY A 236 -23.58 -20.32 16.42
N LYS A 237 -24.44 -19.98 15.45
CA LYS A 237 -25.25 -18.75 15.44
C LYS A 237 -26.65 -19.02 15.98
N PHE A 238 -27.17 -18.07 16.74
CA PHE A 238 -28.52 -18.10 17.31
C PHE A 238 -29.25 -16.79 16.98
N ALA A 239 -30.55 -16.85 16.77
CA ALA A 239 -31.42 -15.69 16.80
C ALA A 239 -32.15 -15.65 18.14
N VAL A 240 -31.79 -14.70 19.01
CA VAL A 240 -32.40 -14.51 20.32
C VAL A 240 -33.52 -13.49 20.19
N VAL A 241 -34.73 -13.89 20.52
CA VAL A 241 -35.95 -13.09 20.40
C VAL A 241 -36.44 -12.74 21.80
N ASP A 242 -36.60 -11.44 22.04
CA ASP A 242 -37.16 -10.86 23.27
C ASP A 242 -38.49 -10.18 22.92
N ASP A 243 -39.59 -10.86 23.26
CA ASP A 243 -40.99 -10.45 23.04
C ASP A 243 -41.61 -9.81 24.30
N SER A 244 -40.82 -9.53 25.34
CA SER A 244 -41.32 -8.97 26.61
C SER A 244 -41.78 -7.50 26.52
N GLY A 245 -41.46 -6.81 25.42
CA GLY A 245 -41.72 -5.38 25.20
C GLY A 245 -42.89 -5.07 24.26
N GLU A 246 -43.10 -3.76 23.96
CA GLU A 246 -44.11 -3.33 22.97
C GLU A 246 -43.76 -3.74 21.53
N GLU A 247 -42.47 -3.91 21.23
CA GLU A 247 -41.95 -4.42 19.96
C GLU A 247 -41.02 -5.60 20.24
N SER A 248 -41.16 -6.66 19.43
CA SER A 248 -40.25 -7.81 19.42
C SER A 248 -38.85 -7.36 19.02
N VAL A 249 -37.83 -7.72 19.81
CA VAL A 249 -36.43 -7.41 19.51
C VAL A 249 -35.67 -8.71 19.23
N THR A 250 -35.10 -8.81 18.03
CA THR A 250 -34.18 -9.90 17.70
C THR A 250 -32.72 -9.44 17.73
N ASP A 251 -31.92 -10.18 18.49
CA ASP A 251 -30.46 -10.11 18.55
C ASP A 251 -29.85 -11.39 17.97
N GLY A 252 -28.65 -11.29 17.41
CA GLY A 252 -27.85 -12.47 17.05
C GLY A 252 -27.00 -12.93 18.25
N GLY A 253 -26.96 -14.24 18.49
CA GLY A 253 -26.11 -14.90 19.49
C GLY A 253 -24.95 -15.62 18.81
N MET A 254 -23.73 -15.43 19.35
CA MET A 254 -22.49 -16.04 18.88
C MET A 254 -21.97 -17.03 19.92
N ALA A 255 -22.00 -18.34 19.65
CA ALA A 255 -21.55 -19.36 20.61
C ALA A 255 -20.06 -19.20 20.97
N LEU A 256 -19.75 -18.98 22.24
CA LEU A 256 -18.38 -18.81 22.73
C LEU A 256 -17.81 -20.06 23.39
N ARG A 257 -18.65 -20.80 24.14
CA ARG A 257 -18.23 -22.01 24.85
C ARG A 257 -19.44 -22.89 25.18
N VAL A 258 -19.17 -24.18 25.37
CA VAL A 258 -20.14 -25.16 25.87
C VAL A 258 -19.63 -25.65 27.23
N GLU A 259 -20.43 -25.49 28.28
CA GLU A 259 -20.09 -25.99 29.61
C GLU A 259 -20.16 -27.52 29.65
N GLY A 260 -19.26 -28.16 30.41
CA GLY A 260 -19.17 -29.63 30.48
C GLY A 260 -18.04 -30.28 29.66
N GLY A 261 -17.17 -29.48 29.03
CA GLY A 261 -15.93 -29.98 28.38
C GLY A 261 -16.06 -30.26 26.89
N HIS A 262 -17.17 -29.86 26.27
CA HIS A 262 -17.35 -29.92 24.82
C HIS A 262 -16.85 -28.64 24.14
N GLY A 263 -16.19 -28.76 22.99
CA GLY A 263 -15.77 -27.60 22.18
C GLY A 263 -16.97 -26.93 21.50
N VAL A 264 -16.83 -25.66 21.13
CA VAL A 264 -17.87 -24.90 20.38
C VAL A 264 -18.24 -25.59 19.06
N SER A 265 -17.30 -26.31 18.45
CA SER A 265 -17.54 -27.14 17.26
C SER A 265 -18.61 -28.22 17.45
N ASN A 266 -18.99 -28.53 18.69
CA ASN A 266 -20.00 -29.55 18.99
C ASN A 266 -21.43 -28.98 19.08
N VAL A 267 -21.62 -27.67 18.98
CA VAL A 267 -22.98 -27.08 19.04
C VAL A 267 -23.88 -27.65 17.94
N ASP A 268 -23.35 -27.80 16.72
CA ASP A 268 -24.06 -28.41 15.58
C ASP A 268 -24.44 -29.91 15.80
N HIS A 269 -23.85 -30.57 16.80
CA HIS A 269 -24.23 -31.93 17.21
C HIS A 269 -25.28 -31.96 18.31
N LEU A 270 -25.43 -30.86 19.04
CA LEU A 270 -26.37 -30.72 20.16
C LEU A 270 -27.73 -30.17 19.72
N VAL A 271 -27.73 -29.30 18.70
CA VAL A 271 -28.93 -28.62 18.19
C VAL A 271 -28.94 -28.57 16.66
N GLN A 272 -30.11 -28.70 16.06
CA GLN A 272 -30.33 -28.60 14.61
C GLN A 272 -30.85 -27.21 14.23
N ALA A 273 -30.50 -26.76 13.02
CA ALA A 273 -30.96 -25.45 12.55
C ALA A 273 -32.49 -25.41 12.49
N GLY A 274 -33.08 -24.38 13.09
CA GLY A 274 -34.53 -24.22 13.28
C GLY A 274 -35.03 -24.66 14.66
N ASP A 275 -34.21 -25.34 15.47
CA ASP A 275 -34.59 -25.73 16.83
C ASP A 275 -34.82 -24.48 17.70
N ILE A 276 -35.93 -24.49 18.43
CA ILE A 276 -36.29 -23.43 19.38
C ILE A 276 -35.84 -23.84 20.78
N ILE A 277 -35.11 -22.95 21.44
CA ILE A 277 -34.60 -23.10 22.80
C ILE A 277 -35.36 -22.14 23.68
N ALA A 278 -36.19 -22.69 24.57
CA ALA A 278 -37.01 -21.92 25.52
C ALA A 278 -36.20 -21.46 26.75
N ASN A 279 -35.26 -22.29 27.23
CA ASN A 279 -34.47 -21.97 28.42
C ASN A 279 -33.30 -21.03 28.08
N VAL A 280 -33.61 -19.75 27.92
CA VAL A 280 -32.64 -18.68 27.65
C VAL A 280 -32.53 -17.77 28.87
N THR A 281 -31.31 -17.55 29.35
CA THR A 281 -31.01 -16.60 30.42
C THR A 281 -30.07 -15.53 29.90
N ARG A 282 -30.42 -14.25 30.08
CA ARG A 282 -29.50 -13.14 29.80
C ARG A 282 -28.53 -12.99 30.97
N VAL A 283 -27.23 -13.04 30.69
CA VAL A 283 -26.16 -12.89 31.68
C VAL A 283 -25.44 -11.59 31.41
N GLY A 284 -25.68 -10.59 32.27
CA GLY A 284 -25.19 -9.23 32.02
C GLY A 284 -25.90 -8.57 30.84
N ASP A 285 -25.20 -7.67 30.15
CA ASP A 285 -25.74 -6.95 28.99
C ASP A 285 -25.35 -7.59 27.66
N ASP A 286 -24.30 -8.40 27.63
CA ASP A 286 -23.58 -8.81 26.43
C ASP A 286 -23.54 -10.32 26.20
N GLN A 287 -24.11 -11.14 27.09
CA GLN A 287 -24.11 -12.60 26.97
C GLN A 287 -25.47 -13.24 27.24
N TYR A 288 -25.61 -14.45 26.70
CA TYR A 288 -26.75 -15.34 26.86
C TYR A 288 -26.27 -16.73 27.25
N GLU A 289 -27.03 -17.41 28.10
CA GLU A 289 -26.90 -18.82 28.41
C GLU A 289 -28.11 -19.58 27.88
N PHE A 290 -27.85 -20.62 27.11
CA PHE A 290 -28.86 -21.51 26.53
C PHE A 290 -28.71 -22.89 27.14
N VAL A 291 -29.79 -23.43 27.74
CA VAL A 291 -29.77 -24.79 28.27
C VAL A 291 -30.43 -25.72 27.25
N VAL A 292 -29.62 -26.62 26.68
CA VAL A 292 -30.07 -27.65 25.73
C VAL A 292 -29.91 -29.04 26.34
N ASN A 293 -30.81 -29.95 25.98
CA ASN A 293 -30.78 -31.32 26.49
C ASN A 293 -29.97 -32.19 25.52
N ASN A 294 -28.89 -32.80 26.01
CA ASN A 294 -28.14 -33.80 25.24
C ASN A 294 -28.63 -35.20 25.62
N GLU A 295 -29.21 -35.91 24.66
CA GLU A 295 -29.67 -37.29 24.86
C GLU A 295 -28.62 -38.29 24.39
N HIS A 296 -28.10 -39.11 25.31
CA HIS A 296 -27.19 -40.21 24.98
C HIS A 296 -27.47 -41.44 25.84
N ASP A 297 -27.52 -42.63 25.22
CA ASP A 297 -27.73 -43.91 25.89
C ASP A 297 -28.93 -43.95 26.88
N GLY A 298 -29.98 -43.18 26.59
CA GLY A 298 -31.19 -43.09 27.42
C GLY A 298 -31.06 -42.17 28.64
N HIS A 299 -29.94 -41.44 28.77
CA HIS A 299 -29.75 -40.34 29.72
C HIS A 299 -29.92 -39.00 29.02
N VAL A 300 -30.51 -38.03 29.74
CA VAL A 300 -30.69 -36.65 29.29
C VAL A 300 -29.89 -35.76 30.21
N ASP A 301 -28.78 -35.24 29.72
CA ASP A 301 -27.91 -34.34 30.47
C ASP A 301 -28.08 -32.91 29.96
N PRO A 302 -28.39 -31.92 30.84
CA PRO A 302 -28.47 -30.53 30.43
C PRO A 302 -27.06 -30.00 30.13
N VAL A 303 -26.92 -29.35 28.98
CA VAL A 303 -25.70 -28.72 28.50
C VAL A 303 -25.96 -27.23 28.33
N THR A 304 -25.10 -26.40 28.95
CA THR A 304 -25.20 -24.95 28.84
C THR A 304 -24.29 -24.45 27.72
N ILE A 305 -24.87 -23.75 26.75
CA ILE A 305 -24.14 -23.02 25.70
C ILE A 305 -24.11 -21.54 26.10
N VAL A 306 -22.92 -20.97 26.16
CA VAL A 306 -22.75 -19.54 26.42
C VAL A 306 -22.50 -18.85 25.09
N ALA A 307 -23.29 -17.82 24.78
CA ALA A 307 -23.17 -17.03 23.57
C ALA A 307 -23.06 -15.54 23.87
N ALA A 308 -22.28 -14.82 23.07
CA ALA A 308 -22.24 -13.37 23.12
C ALA A 308 -23.31 -12.75 22.22
N SER A 309 -23.85 -11.63 22.68
CA SER A 309 -24.73 -10.75 21.91
C SER A 309 -23.98 -10.15 20.73
N SER A 310 -24.57 -10.19 19.54
CA SER A 310 -24.07 -9.48 18.38
C SER A 310 -24.32 -7.97 18.49
N MET A 311 -25.40 -7.54 19.16
CA MET A 311 -25.69 -6.11 19.35
C MET A 311 -24.83 -5.44 20.43
N LYS A 312 -24.52 -6.15 21.51
CA LYS A 312 -23.86 -5.60 22.71
C LYS A 312 -22.50 -6.23 23.03
N GLY A 313 -22.17 -7.36 22.41
CA GLY A 313 -20.89 -8.06 22.61
C GLY A 313 -19.69 -7.26 22.12
N SER A 314 -18.54 -7.59 22.68
CA SER A 314 -17.28 -6.96 22.36
C SER A 314 -16.67 -7.50 21.06
N VAL A 315 -15.71 -6.76 20.50
CA VAL A 315 -14.89 -7.27 19.38
C VAL A 315 -14.19 -8.57 19.76
N SER A 316 -13.73 -8.70 21.00
CA SER A 316 -13.07 -9.93 21.48
C SER A 316 -13.99 -11.15 21.38
N ASP A 317 -15.30 -10.97 21.59
CA ASP A 317 -16.28 -12.04 21.45
C ASP A 317 -16.43 -12.47 19.99
N VAL A 318 -16.43 -11.52 19.05
CA VAL A 318 -16.45 -11.82 17.60
C VAL A 318 -15.18 -12.56 17.20
N LEU A 319 -14.02 -12.14 17.70
CA LEU A 319 -12.74 -12.81 17.45
C LEU A 319 -12.72 -14.24 18.02
N ALA A 320 -13.28 -14.43 19.21
CA ALA A 320 -13.38 -15.74 19.84
C ALA A 320 -14.36 -16.65 19.08
N PHE A 321 -15.52 -16.14 18.68
CA PHE A 321 -16.52 -16.87 17.90
C PHE A 321 -15.96 -17.40 16.58
N TYR A 322 -15.20 -16.59 15.86
CA TYR A 322 -14.58 -17.00 14.60
C TYR A 322 -13.21 -17.71 14.78
N ASP A 323 -12.73 -17.95 16.00
CA ASP A 323 -11.40 -18.50 16.28
C ASP A 323 -10.28 -17.76 15.53
N VAL A 324 -10.24 -16.43 15.69
CA VAL A 324 -9.23 -15.57 15.07
C VAL A 324 -7.91 -15.67 15.85
N THR A 325 -7.20 -16.78 15.65
CA THR A 325 -5.92 -17.05 16.28
C THR A 325 -4.86 -17.40 15.24
N ILE A 326 -3.57 -17.16 15.54
CA ILE A 326 -2.46 -17.50 14.62
C ILE A 326 -2.39 -19.03 14.38
N ALA A 327 -2.87 -19.82 15.35
CA ALA A 327 -2.93 -21.27 15.25
C ALA A 327 -4.06 -21.76 14.31
N ASN A 328 -5.07 -20.93 14.02
CA ASN A 328 -6.14 -21.28 13.09
C ASN A 328 -5.59 -21.37 11.65
N PRO A 329 -5.65 -22.54 11.00
CA PRO A 329 -5.11 -22.73 9.66
C PRO A 329 -5.82 -21.88 8.60
N ARG A 330 -7.10 -21.51 8.80
CA ARG A 330 -7.83 -20.62 7.88
C ARG A 330 -7.25 -19.21 7.92
N LEU A 331 -6.94 -18.72 9.12
CA LEU A 331 -6.30 -17.41 9.32
C LEU A 331 -4.87 -17.41 8.77
N LEU A 332 -4.08 -18.43 9.11
CA LEU A 332 -2.71 -18.55 8.62
C LEU A 332 -2.66 -18.66 7.09
N GLY A 333 -3.57 -19.45 6.49
CA GLY A 333 -3.76 -19.52 5.05
C GLY A 333 -4.07 -18.14 4.45
N GLY A 334 -5.00 -17.39 5.06
CA GLY A 334 -5.29 -16.00 4.71
C GLY A 334 -4.04 -15.12 4.69
N ILE A 335 -3.19 -15.18 5.71
CA ILE A 335 -1.92 -14.42 5.78
C ILE A 335 -1.06 -14.70 4.55
N PHE A 336 -0.82 -15.98 4.23
CA PHE A 336 -0.02 -16.34 3.05
C PHE A 336 -0.65 -15.89 1.74
N VAL A 337 -1.98 -15.94 1.61
CA VAL A 337 -2.67 -15.38 0.43
C VAL A 337 -2.45 -13.86 0.34
N GLY A 338 -2.48 -13.15 1.46
CA GLY A 338 -2.23 -11.70 1.51
C GLY A 338 -0.81 -11.33 1.08
N VAL A 339 0.18 -12.06 1.59
CA VAL A 339 1.59 -11.91 1.16
C VAL A 339 1.73 -12.22 -0.32
N MET A 340 1.17 -13.36 -0.77
CA MET A 340 1.20 -13.75 -2.18
C MET A 340 0.59 -12.68 -3.08
N LEU A 341 -0.54 -12.11 -2.69
CA LEU A 341 -1.23 -11.08 -3.48
C LEU A 341 -0.37 -9.83 -3.69
N ALA A 342 0.36 -9.38 -2.66
CA ALA A 342 1.27 -8.25 -2.80
C ALA A 342 2.39 -8.53 -3.83
N PHE A 343 3.04 -9.70 -3.75
CA PHE A 343 4.11 -10.08 -4.67
C PHE A 343 3.60 -10.35 -6.09
N LEU A 344 2.46 -11.06 -6.22
CA LEU A 344 1.84 -11.36 -7.50
C LEU A 344 1.42 -10.08 -8.21
N PHE A 345 0.83 -9.12 -7.49
CA PHE A 345 0.45 -7.83 -8.03
C PHE A 345 1.67 -7.10 -8.62
N CYS A 346 2.76 -7.00 -7.87
CA CYS A 346 4.01 -6.39 -8.35
C CYS A 346 4.58 -7.13 -9.56
N ALA A 347 4.58 -8.46 -9.56
CA ALA A 347 5.09 -9.24 -10.67
C ALA A 347 4.29 -8.98 -11.96
N LEU A 348 2.96 -8.90 -11.87
CA LEU A 348 2.09 -8.61 -13.01
C LEU A 348 2.34 -7.21 -13.57
N THR A 349 2.42 -6.20 -12.71
CA THR A 349 2.65 -4.81 -13.13
C THR A 349 4.04 -4.60 -13.73
N MET A 350 5.08 -5.17 -13.14
CA MET A 350 6.44 -5.09 -13.69
C MET A 350 6.55 -5.79 -15.06
N ASN A 351 5.97 -6.98 -15.20
CA ASN A 351 5.98 -7.70 -16.47
C ASN A 351 5.18 -6.96 -17.56
N ALA A 352 4.07 -6.30 -17.18
CA ALA A 352 3.29 -5.47 -18.09
C ALA A 352 4.11 -4.28 -18.63
N VAL A 353 4.78 -3.54 -17.73
CA VAL A 353 5.68 -2.44 -18.12
C VAL A 353 6.82 -2.96 -19.00
N GLY A 354 7.44 -4.09 -18.64
CA GLY A 354 8.51 -4.69 -19.45
C GLY A 354 8.07 -5.04 -20.88
N ARG A 355 6.88 -5.60 -21.07
CA ARG A 355 6.32 -5.87 -22.41
C ARG A 355 6.07 -4.59 -23.21
N ALA A 356 5.46 -3.58 -22.57
CA ALA A 356 5.17 -2.30 -23.23
C ALA A 356 6.47 -1.55 -23.59
N ALA A 357 7.45 -1.54 -22.69
CA ALA A 357 8.77 -0.95 -22.91
C ALA A 357 9.51 -1.65 -24.06
N TYR A 358 9.46 -2.98 -24.14
CA TYR A 358 10.06 -3.73 -25.24
C TYR A 358 9.45 -3.34 -26.59
N ALA A 359 8.12 -3.28 -26.68
CA ALA A 359 7.43 -2.84 -27.89
C ALA A 359 7.78 -1.39 -28.27
N MET A 360 7.92 -0.51 -27.29
CA MET A 360 8.35 0.88 -27.49
C MET A 360 9.78 0.96 -28.03
N ILE A 361 10.71 0.16 -27.48
CA ILE A 361 12.11 0.13 -27.93
C ILE A 361 12.21 -0.35 -29.38
N ASP A 362 11.49 -1.41 -29.73
CA ASP A 362 11.49 -1.94 -31.10
C ASP A 362 10.90 -0.93 -32.09
N GLU A 363 9.85 -0.21 -31.70
CA GLU A 363 9.28 0.85 -32.53
C GLU A 363 10.25 2.03 -32.71
N CYS A 364 10.87 2.52 -31.64
CA CYS A 364 11.90 3.56 -31.72
C CYS A 364 13.06 3.13 -32.63
N ARG A 365 13.53 1.88 -32.50
CA ARG A 365 14.60 1.32 -33.36
C ARG A 365 14.17 1.24 -34.83
N ARG A 366 12.92 0.83 -35.08
CA ARG A 366 12.35 0.79 -36.43
C ARG A 366 12.31 2.20 -37.04
N GLN A 367 11.82 3.18 -36.29
CA GLN A 367 11.78 4.58 -36.74
C GLN A 367 13.18 5.15 -36.97
N PHE A 368 14.15 4.91 -36.08
CA PHE A 368 15.54 5.32 -36.30
C PHE A 368 16.16 4.68 -37.55
N GLY A 369 15.82 3.42 -37.85
CA GLY A 369 16.21 2.79 -39.12
C GLY A 369 15.64 3.51 -40.34
N LYS A 370 14.36 3.90 -40.28
CA LYS A 370 13.68 4.67 -41.33
C LYS A 370 14.22 6.08 -41.48
N ILE A 371 14.55 6.76 -40.38
CA ILE A 371 15.17 8.08 -40.40
C ILE A 371 16.54 8.01 -41.08
N ARG A 372 17.38 7.04 -40.72
CA ARG A 372 18.68 6.83 -41.39
C ARG A 372 18.54 6.57 -42.89
N GLU A 373 17.52 5.80 -43.29
CA GLU A 373 17.22 5.54 -44.70
C GLU A 373 16.85 6.84 -45.44
N ALA A 374 16.01 7.69 -44.85
CA ALA A 374 15.64 8.98 -45.40
C ALA A 374 16.84 9.92 -45.54
N LEU A 375 17.64 10.05 -44.47
CA LEU A 375 18.83 10.92 -44.45
C LEU A 375 19.88 10.51 -45.49
N ARG A 376 20.09 9.20 -45.69
CA ARG A 376 20.95 8.69 -46.77
C ARG A 376 20.43 9.04 -48.16
N ARG A 377 19.11 8.94 -48.36
CA ARG A 377 18.47 9.28 -49.64
C ARG A 377 18.64 10.77 -49.96
N ASP A 378 18.62 11.61 -48.93
CA ASP A 378 18.78 13.06 -49.04
C ASP A 378 20.26 13.49 -49.13
N GLY A 379 21.20 12.53 -49.13
CA GLY A 379 22.62 12.75 -49.43
C GLY A 379 23.50 13.05 -48.21
N MET A 380 23.01 12.83 -46.99
CA MET A 380 23.79 13.00 -45.76
C MET A 380 24.94 11.95 -45.68
N SER A 381 26.10 12.36 -45.15
CA SER A 381 27.27 11.49 -45.03
C SER A 381 27.03 10.35 -44.03
N GLU A 382 27.69 9.18 -44.20
CA GLU A 382 27.53 8.08 -43.23
C GLU A 382 28.03 8.45 -41.82
N GLU A 383 28.99 9.36 -41.71
CA GLU A 383 29.46 9.89 -40.43
C GLU A 383 28.34 10.64 -39.71
N ASP A 384 27.65 11.54 -40.42
CA ASP A 384 26.52 12.31 -39.87
C ASP A 384 25.28 11.43 -39.63
N VAL A 385 25.01 10.45 -40.49
CA VAL A 385 23.90 9.50 -40.28
C VAL A 385 24.14 8.61 -39.06
N SER A 386 25.40 8.31 -38.74
CA SER A 386 25.74 7.51 -37.57
C SER A 386 25.55 8.25 -36.24
N ASN A 387 25.60 9.59 -36.25
CA ASN A 387 25.45 10.44 -35.08
C ASN A 387 24.06 11.14 -35.04
N PRO A 388 23.13 10.69 -34.18
CA PRO A 388 21.80 11.31 -34.07
C PRO A 388 21.80 12.80 -33.71
N ASP A 389 22.88 13.30 -33.09
CA ASP A 389 23.00 14.72 -32.74
C ASP A 389 23.12 15.62 -34.00
N ASN A 390 23.48 15.04 -35.16
CA ASN A 390 23.58 15.75 -36.43
C ASN A 390 22.27 15.72 -37.24
N TRP A 391 21.23 15.05 -36.74
CA TRP A 391 19.97 14.87 -37.48
C TRP A 391 19.09 16.12 -37.40
N PRO A 392 18.28 16.41 -38.44
CA PRO A 392 17.39 17.56 -38.44
C PRO A 392 16.30 17.43 -37.36
N MET A 393 16.17 18.45 -36.51
CA MET A 393 15.14 18.51 -35.45
C MET A 393 13.71 18.54 -35.99
N GLU A 394 13.50 19.04 -37.21
CA GLU A 394 12.18 19.08 -37.87
C GLU A 394 11.69 17.70 -38.32
N GLY A 395 12.53 16.67 -38.21
CA GLY A 395 12.21 15.32 -38.69
C GLY A 395 12.52 15.11 -40.17
N VAL A 396 12.08 13.97 -40.71
CA VAL A 396 12.30 13.57 -42.10
C VAL A 396 11.06 12.88 -42.67
N ASP A 397 10.82 13.07 -43.96
CA ASP A 397 9.74 12.40 -44.67
C ASP A 397 10.27 11.20 -45.46
N LEU A 398 9.65 10.03 -45.23
CA LEU A 398 9.95 8.81 -45.99
C LEU A 398 8.65 8.11 -46.37
N ASP A 399 8.49 7.80 -47.66
CA ASP A 399 7.35 7.07 -48.23
C ASP A 399 5.97 7.63 -47.83
N GLY A 400 5.87 8.96 -47.74
CA GLY A 400 4.63 9.66 -47.37
C GLY A 400 4.31 9.67 -45.88
N THR A 401 5.25 9.23 -45.03
CA THR A 401 5.16 9.29 -43.57
C THR A 401 6.21 10.25 -43.02
N HIS A 402 5.82 11.11 -42.10
CA HIS A 402 6.72 12.01 -41.38
C HIS A 402 7.28 11.32 -40.13
N TYR A 403 8.60 11.34 -39.95
CA TYR A 403 9.29 10.77 -38.80
C TYR A 403 10.02 11.86 -38.02
N PRO A 404 10.08 11.78 -36.67
CA PRO A 404 9.53 10.72 -35.82
C PRO A 404 7.99 10.71 -35.75
N ASP A 405 7.42 9.51 -35.74
CA ASP A 405 5.98 9.27 -35.62
C ASP A 405 5.63 9.02 -34.14
N TYR A 406 5.29 10.10 -33.46
CA TYR A 406 4.91 10.06 -32.05
C TYR A 406 3.58 9.33 -31.80
N ALA A 407 2.65 9.34 -32.76
CA ALA A 407 1.32 8.78 -32.59
C ALA A 407 1.38 7.25 -32.41
N ASN A 408 2.26 6.58 -33.14
CA ASN A 408 2.48 5.14 -32.99
C ASN A 408 3.06 4.78 -31.62
N CYS A 409 4.03 5.54 -31.10
CA CYS A 409 4.55 5.36 -29.74
C CYS A 409 3.44 5.52 -28.68
N VAL A 410 2.61 6.57 -28.80
CA VAL A 410 1.47 6.81 -27.89
C VAL A 410 0.44 5.67 -27.97
N ALA A 411 0.17 5.14 -29.16
CA ALA A 411 -0.77 4.03 -29.33
C ALA A 411 -0.27 2.74 -28.63
N ILE A 412 1.03 2.44 -28.72
CA ILE A 412 1.65 1.27 -28.07
C ILE A 412 1.49 1.35 -26.55
N SER A 413 1.87 2.48 -25.93
CA SER A 413 1.77 2.64 -24.48
C SER A 413 0.32 2.65 -24.00
N THR A 414 -0.58 3.29 -24.74
CA THR A 414 -2.03 3.36 -24.41
C THR A 414 -2.68 1.98 -24.44
N ALA A 415 -2.52 1.24 -25.54
CA ALA A 415 -3.12 -0.08 -25.69
C ALA A 415 -2.53 -1.09 -24.68
N GLY A 416 -1.22 -1.02 -24.44
CA GLY A 416 -0.55 -1.81 -23.42
C GLY A 416 -1.12 -1.54 -22.02
N ALA A 417 -1.17 -0.27 -21.60
CA ALA A 417 -1.68 0.10 -20.29
C ALA A 417 -3.13 -0.34 -20.07
N GLN A 418 -4.02 -0.09 -21.05
CA GLN A 418 -5.44 -0.43 -20.92
C GLN A 418 -5.70 -1.93 -20.79
N LYS A 419 -4.95 -2.74 -21.53
CA LYS A 419 -5.10 -4.20 -21.48
C LYS A 419 -4.55 -4.78 -20.18
N GLU A 420 -3.37 -4.31 -19.77
CA GLU A 420 -2.61 -4.93 -18.69
C GLU A 420 -3.11 -4.52 -17.29
N MET A 421 -3.82 -3.38 -17.15
CA MET A 421 -4.39 -2.96 -15.86
C MET A 421 -5.58 -3.81 -15.38
N VAL A 422 -6.23 -4.56 -16.28
CA VAL A 422 -7.46 -5.30 -15.98
C VAL A 422 -7.21 -6.43 -14.99
N VAL A 423 -6.18 -7.25 -15.23
CA VAL A 423 -5.93 -8.45 -14.41
C VAL A 423 -5.60 -8.10 -12.96
N PRO A 424 -4.66 -7.17 -12.66
CA PRO A 424 -4.37 -6.79 -11.28
C PRO A 424 -5.59 -6.19 -10.55
N ALA A 425 -6.41 -5.40 -11.24
CA ALA A 425 -7.61 -4.80 -10.67
C ALA A 425 -8.68 -5.86 -10.32
N VAL A 426 -8.92 -6.82 -11.22
CA VAL A 426 -9.86 -7.93 -10.98
C VAL A 426 -9.40 -8.80 -9.81
N LEU A 427 -8.10 -9.11 -9.73
CA LEU A 427 -7.55 -9.90 -8.63
C LEU A 427 -7.78 -9.22 -7.27
N ALA A 428 -7.59 -7.90 -7.18
CA ALA A 428 -7.80 -7.14 -5.96
C ALA A 428 -9.26 -7.18 -5.45
N ILE A 429 -10.24 -7.41 -6.34
CA ILE A 429 -11.66 -7.50 -5.98
C ILE A 429 -12.07 -8.95 -5.71
N VAL A 430 -11.66 -9.88 -6.58
CA VAL A 430 -12.12 -11.27 -6.52
C VAL A 430 -11.49 -12.02 -5.36
N ILE A 431 -10.21 -11.79 -5.03
CA ILE A 431 -9.51 -12.57 -4.01
C ILE A 431 -10.11 -12.39 -2.61
N PRO A 432 -10.40 -11.17 -2.10
CA PRO A 432 -11.04 -11.03 -0.80
C PRO A 432 -12.38 -11.75 -0.69
N ILE A 433 -13.18 -11.73 -1.76
CA ILE A 433 -14.47 -12.41 -1.83
C ILE A 433 -14.26 -13.93 -1.81
N ALA A 434 -13.37 -14.45 -2.66
CA ALA A 434 -13.09 -15.88 -2.73
C ALA A 434 -12.51 -16.41 -1.40
N VAL A 435 -11.58 -15.67 -0.79
CA VAL A 435 -11.02 -16.00 0.53
C VAL A 435 -12.11 -15.98 1.59
N GLY A 436 -12.99 -14.98 1.60
CA GLY A 436 -14.09 -14.94 2.58
C GLY A 436 -15.11 -16.06 2.39
N LEU A 437 -15.44 -16.42 1.16
CA LEU A 437 -16.35 -17.53 0.89
C LEU A 437 -15.75 -18.90 1.21
N LEU A 438 -14.44 -19.09 1.06
CA LEU A 438 -13.79 -20.40 1.26
C LEU A 438 -13.19 -20.58 2.66
N LEU A 439 -12.57 -19.53 3.21
CA LEU A 439 -11.85 -19.55 4.49
C LEU A 439 -12.58 -18.76 5.59
N GLY A 440 -13.74 -18.18 5.28
CA GLY A 440 -14.57 -17.45 6.22
C GLY A 440 -13.95 -16.13 6.68
N VAL A 441 -14.53 -15.58 7.75
CA VAL A 441 -14.04 -14.36 8.41
C VAL A 441 -12.56 -14.47 8.83
N PRO A 442 -12.06 -15.59 9.41
CA PRO A 442 -10.64 -15.71 9.79
C PRO A 442 -9.70 -15.60 8.60
N GLY A 443 -10.05 -16.21 7.46
CA GLY A 443 -9.24 -16.13 6.25
C GLY A 443 -9.14 -14.71 5.71
N VAL A 444 -10.22 -13.94 5.72
CA VAL A 444 -10.20 -12.53 5.33
C VAL A 444 -9.35 -11.70 6.28
N MET A 445 -9.46 -11.94 7.59
CA MET A 445 -8.62 -11.24 8.56
C MET A 445 -7.13 -11.56 8.36
N GLY A 446 -6.81 -12.81 8.08
CA GLY A 446 -5.46 -13.21 7.66
C GLY A 446 -5.00 -12.50 6.39
N LEU A 447 -5.84 -12.47 5.35
CA LEU A 447 -5.56 -11.80 4.07
C LEU A 447 -5.24 -10.31 4.28
N LEU A 448 -6.05 -9.61 5.08
CA LEU A 448 -5.85 -8.20 5.38
C LEU A 448 -4.54 -7.98 6.16
N ALA A 449 -4.25 -8.82 7.15
CA ALA A 449 -3.02 -8.73 7.95
C ALA A 449 -1.75 -8.99 7.11
N GLY A 450 -1.75 -10.06 6.31
CA GLY A 450 -0.63 -10.41 5.42
C GLY A 450 -0.43 -9.40 4.29
N GLY A 451 -1.53 -8.95 3.68
CA GLY A 451 -1.51 -7.94 2.61
C GLY A 451 -1.03 -6.58 3.12
N LEU A 452 -1.46 -6.18 4.32
CA LEU A 452 -0.98 -4.96 4.98
C LEU A 452 0.53 -5.04 5.28
N THR A 453 0.95 -6.06 6.03
CA THR A 453 2.34 -6.14 6.53
C THR A 453 3.36 -6.30 5.40
N SER A 454 3.12 -7.22 4.47
CA SER A 454 4.00 -7.42 3.32
C SER A 454 3.87 -6.32 2.29
N GLY A 455 2.64 -5.91 1.96
CA GLY A 455 2.39 -4.89 0.93
C GLY A 455 3.00 -3.55 1.32
N PHE A 456 2.89 -3.17 2.59
CA PHE A 456 3.51 -1.94 3.09
C PHE A 456 5.05 -1.98 2.96
N ALA A 457 5.69 -3.07 3.41
CA ALA A 457 7.14 -3.21 3.32
C ALA A 457 7.64 -3.19 1.87
N VAL A 458 6.99 -3.93 0.98
CA VAL A 458 7.35 -3.98 -0.45
C VAL A 458 7.10 -2.63 -1.13
N ALA A 459 6.02 -1.93 -0.79
CA ALA A 459 5.72 -0.61 -1.36
C ALA A 459 6.82 0.42 -1.04
N VAL A 460 7.23 0.51 0.23
CA VAL A 460 8.32 1.39 0.66
C VAL A 460 9.63 1.01 -0.02
N PHE A 461 9.96 -0.28 -0.04
CA PHE A 461 11.15 -0.80 -0.71
C PHE A 461 11.21 -0.35 -2.18
N MET A 462 10.14 -0.59 -2.94
CA MET A 462 10.13 -0.30 -4.38
C MET A 462 10.16 1.19 -4.67
N ALA A 463 9.40 2.00 -3.93
CA ALA A 463 9.39 3.45 -4.09
C ALA A 463 10.79 4.06 -3.84
N ASN A 464 11.45 3.63 -2.75
CA ASN A 464 12.74 4.17 -2.36
C ASN A 464 13.88 3.65 -3.23
N ALA A 465 13.88 2.37 -3.63
CA ALA A 465 14.87 1.82 -4.54
C ALA A 465 14.85 2.56 -5.89
N GLY A 466 13.66 2.73 -6.49
CA GLY A 466 13.52 3.45 -7.75
C GLY A 466 13.91 4.93 -7.65
N GLY A 467 13.48 5.62 -6.58
CA GLY A 467 13.90 7.02 -6.36
C GLY A 467 15.41 7.18 -6.17
N ALA A 468 16.06 6.21 -5.50
CA ALA A 468 17.50 6.23 -5.29
C ALA A 468 18.28 5.94 -6.59
N TRP A 469 17.83 5.03 -7.45
CA TRP A 469 18.45 4.83 -8.77
C TRP A 469 18.34 6.07 -9.66
N ASP A 470 17.18 6.72 -9.70
CA ASP A 470 16.97 7.92 -10.50
C ASP A 470 17.88 9.07 -10.04
N ASN A 471 17.91 9.32 -8.74
CA ASN A 471 18.78 10.37 -8.19
C ASN A 471 20.27 10.01 -8.31
N ALA A 472 20.65 8.73 -8.31
CA ALA A 472 22.01 8.33 -8.63
C ALA A 472 22.36 8.64 -10.10
N LYS A 473 21.44 8.43 -11.04
CA LYS A 473 21.59 8.87 -12.44
C LYS A 473 21.71 10.39 -12.54
N LYS A 474 20.81 11.15 -11.90
CA LYS A 474 20.85 12.62 -11.87
C LYS A 474 22.15 13.18 -11.28
N LEU A 475 22.71 12.51 -10.26
CA LEU A 475 24.00 12.89 -9.71
C LEU A 475 25.11 12.81 -10.77
N LEU A 476 25.17 11.74 -11.55
CA LEU A 476 26.15 11.61 -12.64
C LEU A 476 25.90 12.64 -13.75
N GLU A 477 24.64 12.93 -14.08
CA GLU A 477 24.27 13.96 -15.06
C GLU A 477 24.69 15.37 -14.60
N SER A 478 24.62 15.67 -13.31
CA SER A 478 25.00 16.96 -12.73
C SER A 478 26.48 17.31 -12.90
N TYR A 479 27.34 16.32 -13.10
CA TYR A 479 28.77 16.55 -13.37
C TYR A 479 29.05 17.01 -14.81
N GLY A 480 28.06 16.92 -15.71
CA GLY A 480 28.22 17.22 -17.14
C GLY A 480 29.06 16.18 -17.87
N LYS A 481 29.48 16.50 -19.10
CA LYS A 481 30.39 15.65 -19.89
C LYS A 481 31.83 15.95 -19.46
N ILE A 482 32.58 14.95 -18.99
CA ILE A 482 33.99 15.10 -18.59
C ILE A 482 34.87 14.20 -19.46
N SER A 483 35.66 14.80 -20.35
CA SER A 483 36.63 14.07 -21.19
C SER A 483 37.89 13.68 -20.40
N ALA A 484 38.68 12.74 -20.94
CA ALA A 484 39.94 12.32 -20.33
C ALA A 484 40.92 13.50 -20.22
N ASP A 485 41.06 14.29 -21.29
CA ASP A 485 41.95 15.45 -21.34
C ASP A 485 41.47 16.56 -20.38
N ASP A 486 40.17 16.88 -20.37
CA ASP A 486 39.62 17.87 -19.43
C ASP A 486 39.89 17.48 -17.96
N PHE A 487 39.75 16.19 -17.63
CA PHE A 487 40.01 15.71 -16.28
C PHE A 487 41.49 15.81 -15.89
N LEU A 488 42.41 15.53 -16.83
CA LEU A 488 43.85 15.52 -16.60
C LEU A 488 44.49 16.91 -16.62
N ASP A 489 43.92 17.84 -17.37
CA ASP A 489 44.54 19.15 -17.59
C ASP A 489 43.82 20.28 -16.82
N ASN A 490 42.55 20.10 -16.44
CA ASN A 490 41.77 21.11 -15.72
C ASN A 490 41.48 20.73 -14.26
N GLU A 491 42.18 21.38 -13.33
CA GLU A 491 42.01 21.16 -11.88
C GLU A 491 40.59 21.46 -11.39
N ALA A 492 39.91 22.47 -11.97
CA ALA A 492 38.54 22.81 -11.59
C ALA A 492 37.54 21.72 -12.00
N VAL A 493 37.76 21.06 -13.15
CA VAL A 493 36.95 19.91 -13.59
C VAL A 493 37.21 18.70 -12.70
N ARG A 494 38.49 18.42 -12.40
CA ARG A 494 38.88 17.34 -11.48
C ARG A 494 38.28 17.51 -10.08
N ALA A 495 38.19 18.74 -9.59
CA ALA A 495 37.62 19.04 -8.29
C ALA A 495 36.10 18.74 -8.19
N LYS A 496 35.37 18.77 -9.32
CA LYS A 496 33.94 18.39 -9.36
C LYS A 496 33.71 16.91 -9.10
N VAL A 497 34.67 16.06 -9.49
CA VAL A 497 34.56 14.60 -9.32
C VAL A 497 34.74 14.24 -7.83
N PRO A 498 33.87 13.40 -7.25
CA PRO A 498 33.97 13.00 -5.85
C PRO A 498 35.32 12.38 -5.50
N GLU A 499 35.84 12.72 -4.32
CA GLU A 499 37.14 12.20 -3.86
C GLU A 499 37.19 10.67 -3.85
N ALA A 500 36.08 10.02 -3.47
CA ALA A 500 35.98 8.57 -3.39
C ALA A 500 36.26 7.84 -4.71
N VAL A 501 36.00 8.48 -5.86
CA VAL A 501 36.16 7.87 -7.19
C VAL A 501 37.29 8.50 -8.01
N ARG A 502 37.84 9.63 -7.55
CA ARG A 502 38.80 10.46 -8.29
C ARG A 502 40.04 9.69 -8.72
N GLN A 503 40.58 8.82 -7.86
CA GLN A 503 41.76 8.01 -8.19
C GLN A 503 41.47 7.02 -9.33
N THR A 504 40.33 6.35 -9.29
CA THR A 504 39.90 5.40 -10.33
C THR A 504 39.67 6.11 -11.66
N ILE A 505 39.00 7.27 -11.65
CA ILE A 505 38.79 8.08 -12.85
C ILE A 505 40.12 8.61 -13.41
N SER A 506 41.07 8.98 -12.54
CA SER A 506 42.42 9.40 -12.95
C SER A 506 43.17 8.30 -13.71
N ALA A 507 43.10 7.06 -13.21
CA ALA A 507 43.69 5.92 -13.92
C ALA A 507 43.03 5.70 -15.29
N LYS A 508 41.70 5.68 -15.34
CA LYS A 508 40.91 5.56 -16.58
C LYS A 508 41.24 6.66 -17.59
N ALA A 509 41.35 7.91 -17.15
CA ALA A 509 41.68 9.05 -18.00
C ALA A 509 43.09 8.94 -18.60
N HIS A 510 44.07 8.50 -17.80
CA HIS A 510 45.41 8.24 -18.32
C HIS A 510 45.43 7.15 -19.38
N ASP A 511 44.69 6.06 -19.17
CA ASP A 511 44.60 4.96 -20.16
C ASP A 511 43.96 5.43 -21.47
N TYR A 512 42.88 6.21 -21.39
CA TYR A 512 42.20 6.77 -22.56
C TYR A 512 43.12 7.70 -23.36
N ARG A 513 43.80 8.63 -22.68
CA ARG A 513 44.75 9.53 -23.32
C ARG A 513 45.90 8.78 -23.97
N ASN A 514 46.44 7.75 -23.32
CA ASN A 514 47.51 6.92 -23.86
C ASN A 514 47.06 6.10 -25.08
N ALA A 515 45.77 5.74 -25.17
CA ALA A 515 45.17 5.05 -26.30
C ALA A 515 44.79 5.99 -27.46
N GLY A 516 44.93 7.31 -27.29
CA GLY A 516 44.53 8.32 -28.29
C GLY A 516 43.06 8.73 -28.21
N TRP A 517 42.37 8.42 -27.12
CA TRP A 517 40.96 8.74 -26.86
C TRP A 517 40.82 9.85 -25.82
N GLY A 518 41.64 10.90 -25.91
CA GLY A 518 41.67 12.01 -24.95
C GLY A 518 40.35 12.80 -24.85
N GLU A 519 39.64 12.92 -25.97
CA GLU A 519 38.35 13.63 -26.08
C GLU A 519 37.15 12.79 -25.59
N ASP A 520 37.33 11.48 -25.40
CA ASP A 520 36.25 10.58 -24.98
C ASP A 520 35.88 10.81 -23.51
N ILE A 521 34.59 10.65 -23.21
CA ILE A 521 34.02 10.93 -21.90
C ILE A 521 34.38 9.82 -20.89
N VAL A 522 35.12 10.18 -19.85
CA VAL A 522 35.58 9.24 -18.81
C VAL A 522 34.66 9.19 -17.59
N TYR A 523 33.91 10.26 -17.32
CA TYR A 523 32.98 10.36 -16.19
C TYR A 523 31.84 11.37 -16.48
N GLY A 524 30.73 11.26 -15.73
CA GLY A 524 29.57 12.13 -15.91
C GLY A 524 28.69 11.74 -17.11
N LYS A 525 27.88 12.67 -17.63
CA LYS A 525 26.88 12.42 -18.69
C LYS A 525 27.54 11.82 -19.94
N GLY A 526 27.05 10.66 -20.38
CA GLY A 526 27.56 9.95 -21.56
C GLY A 526 28.69 8.95 -21.30
N SER A 527 29.30 8.97 -20.10
CA SER A 527 30.26 7.95 -19.68
C SER A 527 29.60 6.57 -19.49
N ASP A 528 30.41 5.51 -19.46
CA ASP A 528 29.90 4.17 -19.15
C ASP A 528 29.34 4.07 -17.72
N ASP A 529 29.84 4.87 -16.79
CA ASP A 529 29.33 4.97 -15.42
C ASP A 529 27.92 5.59 -15.42
N HIS A 530 27.69 6.62 -16.23
CA HIS A 530 26.35 7.18 -16.44
C HIS A 530 25.41 6.18 -17.12
N LYS A 531 25.86 5.45 -18.13
CA LYS A 531 25.04 4.39 -18.76
C LYS A 531 24.66 3.31 -17.75
N ALA A 532 25.55 2.95 -16.82
CA ALA A 532 25.26 2.00 -15.76
C ALA A 532 24.15 2.50 -14.81
N THR A 533 24.16 3.79 -14.45
CA THR A 533 23.08 4.37 -13.64
C THR A 533 21.76 4.53 -14.39
N VAL A 534 21.79 4.79 -15.70
CA VAL A 534 20.59 4.77 -16.56
C VAL A 534 19.96 3.37 -16.59
N VAL A 535 20.76 2.31 -16.63
CA VAL A 535 20.23 0.94 -16.51
C VAL A 535 19.58 0.72 -15.15
N GLY A 536 20.18 1.21 -14.06
CA GLY A 536 19.56 1.15 -12.73
C GLY A 536 18.21 1.89 -12.65
N ASP A 537 18.15 3.10 -13.22
CA ASP A 537 16.93 3.92 -13.25
C ASP A 537 15.79 3.25 -14.04
N THR A 538 16.09 2.72 -15.23
CA THR A 538 15.10 1.99 -16.05
C THR A 538 14.59 0.69 -15.39
N VAL A 539 15.39 0.06 -14.51
CA VAL A 539 14.91 -1.01 -13.63
C VAL A 539 14.01 -0.46 -12.52
N GLY A 540 14.32 0.74 -12.02
CA GLY A 540 13.60 1.45 -10.96
C GLY A 540 12.27 2.08 -11.37
N ASP A 541 12.07 2.42 -12.65
CA ASP A 541 10.82 3.04 -13.14
C ASP A 541 9.57 2.20 -12.84
N PRO A 542 9.48 0.90 -13.23
CA PRO A 542 8.33 0.07 -12.87
C PRO A 542 8.21 -0.17 -11.36
N PHE A 543 9.29 0.02 -10.59
CA PHE A 543 9.27 -0.06 -9.13
C PHE A 543 8.59 1.17 -8.53
N LYS A 544 9.09 2.36 -8.83
CA LYS A 544 8.67 3.60 -8.18
C LYS A 544 7.39 4.20 -8.77
N ASP A 545 7.03 3.91 -10.02
CA ASP A 545 5.92 4.59 -10.72
C ASP A 545 4.77 3.67 -11.11
N THR A 546 4.93 2.36 -11.00
CA THR A 546 3.85 1.41 -11.27
C THR A 546 3.54 0.54 -10.06
N SER A 547 4.47 -0.32 -9.65
CA SER A 547 4.19 -1.38 -8.69
C SER A 547 4.13 -0.87 -7.25
N GLY A 548 5.13 -0.10 -6.83
CA GLY A 548 5.26 0.41 -5.46
C GLY A 548 4.06 1.27 -5.01
N PRO A 549 3.72 2.36 -5.74
CA PRO A 549 2.57 3.20 -5.38
C PRO A 549 1.22 2.45 -5.44
N SER A 550 1.07 1.51 -6.38
CA SER A 550 -0.17 0.76 -6.54
C SER A 550 -0.44 -0.21 -5.39
N LEU A 551 0.59 -0.67 -4.66
CA LEU A 551 0.40 -1.51 -3.48
C LEU A 551 -0.37 -0.82 -2.36
N ASN A 552 -0.20 0.50 -2.18
CA ASN A 552 -1.02 1.27 -1.23
C ASN A 552 -2.51 1.21 -1.61
N ILE A 553 -2.82 1.31 -2.91
CA ILE A 553 -4.19 1.20 -3.41
C ILE A 553 -4.71 -0.23 -3.20
N LEU A 554 -3.91 -1.24 -3.52
CA LEU A 554 -4.25 -2.65 -3.32
C LEU A 554 -4.66 -2.91 -1.86
N ILE A 555 -3.84 -2.46 -0.89
CA ILE A 555 -4.11 -2.63 0.55
C ILE A 555 -5.47 -2.02 0.94
N LYS A 556 -5.73 -0.77 0.53
CA LYS A 556 -7.00 -0.09 0.84
C LYS A 556 -8.19 -0.77 0.15
N LEU A 557 -8.01 -1.18 -1.10
CA LEU A 557 -9.06 -1.79 -1.89
C LEU A 557 -9.47 -3.15 -1.34
N ILE A 558 -8.52 -4.04 -1.00
CA ILE A 558 -8.85 -5.35 -0.42
C ILE A 558 -9.58 -5.20 0.93
N SER A 559 -9.21 -4.20 1.74
CA SER A 559 -9.90 -3.89 2.99
C SER A 559 -11.33 -3.43 2.75
N ILE A 560 -11.55 -2.48 1.84
CA ILE A 560 -12.90 -1.96 1.54
C ILE A 560 -13.79 -3.04 0.91
N VAL A 561 -13.26 -3.83 -0.03
CA VAL A 561 -14.00 -4.95 -0.63
C VAL A 561 -14.40 -5.96 0.46
N SER A 562 -13.50 -6.28 1.38
CA SER A 562 -13.81 -7.17 2.51
C SER A 562 -14.96 -6.64 3.36
N VAL A 563 -14.96 -5.35 3.68
CA VAL A 563 -16.03 -4.68 4.44
C VAL A 563 -17.37 -4.74 3.69
N VAL A 564 -17.37 -4.39 2.39
CA VAL A 564 -18.59 -4.37 1.57
C VAL A 564 -19.21 -5.76 1.44
N PHE A 565 -18.39 -6.79 1.28
CA PHE A 565 -18.85 -8.17 1.09
C PHE A 565 -18.95 -8.98 2.38
N ALA A 566 -18.73 -8.38 3.55
CA ALA A 566 -18.80 -9.05 4.85
C ALA A 566 -20.15 -9.78 5.06
N GLY A 567 -21.27 -9.16 4.68
CA GLY A 567 -22.59 -9.79 4.80
C GLY A 567 -22.72 -11.07 3.98
N LEU A 568 -22.17 -11.08 2.76
CA LEU A 568 -22.12 -12.27 1.90
C LEU A 568 -21.29 -13.38 2.57
N ILE A 569 -20.15 -13.01 3.15
CA ILE A 569 -19.22 -13.92 3.82
C ILE A 569 -19.84 -14.55 5.07
N VAL A 570 -20.49 -13.75 5.93
CA VAL A 570 -21.18 -14.24 7.14
C VAL A 570 -22.31 -15.21 6.80
N LYS A 571 -22.99 -14.99 5.67
CA LYS A 571 -24.11 -15.83 5.24
C LYS A 571 -23.66 -17.15 4.61
N PHE A 572 -22.75 -17.08 3.64
CA PHE A 572 -22.41 -18.24 2.78
C PHE A 572 -21.06 -18.88 3.09
N GLY A 573 -20.16 -18.17 3.78
CA GLY A 573 -18.84 -18.69 4.13
C GLY A 573 -18.88 -19.99 4.94
N PRO A 574 -19.65 -20.07 6.04
CA PRO A 574 -19.76 -21.31 6.83
C PRO A 574 -20.32 -22.49 6.03
N VAL A 575 -21.31 -22.23 5.16
CA VAL A 575 -21.90 -23.25 4.28
C VAL A 575 -20.85 -23.80 3.32
N LEU A 576 -20.17 -22.93 2.59
CA LEU A 576 -19.17 -23.33 1.61
C LEU A 576 -17.94 -23.98 2.25
N SER A 577 -17.49 -23.49 3.41
CA SER A 577 -16.36 -24.11 4.13
C SER A 577 -16.71 -25.53 4.59
N SER A 578 -17.92 -25.73 5.13
CA SER A 578 -18.37 -27.05 5.56
C SER A 578 -18.46 -28.05 4.40
N MET A 579 -18.87 -27.60 3.20
CA MET A 579 -18.91 -28.44 1.99
C MET A 579 -17.54 -28.96 1.55
N ILE A 580 -16.47 -28.23 1.87
CA ILE A 580 -15.08 -28.62 1.54
C ILE A 580 -14.34 -29.22 2.75
N GLY A 581 -15.07 -29.51 3.84
CA GLY A 581 -14.52 -30.11 5.06
C GLY A 581 -13.66 -29.16 5.88
N LEU A 582 -13.83 -27.83 5.71
CA LEU A 582 -13.14 -26.80 6.46
C LEU A 582 -13.96 -26.25 7.61
#